data_AF-A0A3D2MD89-F1
#
_entry.id   AF-A0A3D2MD89-F1
#
_cell.length_a   1.000
_cell.length_b   1.000
_cell.length_c   1.000
_cell.angle_alpha   90.00
_cell.angle_beta   90.00
_cell.angle_gamma   90.00
#
_symmetry.space_group_name_H-M   'P 1'
#
loop_
_entity.id
_entity.type
_entity.pdbx_description
1 polymer ?
#
loop_
_entity_poly.entity_id
_entity_poly.type
_entity_poly.pdbx_seq_one_letter_code
_entity_poly.pdbx_strand_id
1 'polypeptide(L)'
;MRSKRIEPKVVEYLMEKLNNLYIEVLGDYKGSLFELMHACKLEGWCWQTTESAIVFLNDDDYIERGDLKFGEITPKYYHSWICFKYDDVEYVLDPCLNFLCKKDDYSKIFEVDVKGRVSAKDVKEELIRQITTPKKEDNSRAHKSFERFLKQQLGDSYEKYKEKKQNEVIVHGPENVNTPLYRNGAGYKAEFTDGKIKKLTVHYYYIDC
;
A
#
# COMPACT_ATOMS: atom_id res chain seq x y z
N MET A 1 -21.04 11.90 -16.01
CA MET A 1 -21.33 10.47 -15.83
C MET A 1 -22.23 10.32 -14.61
N ARG A 2 -23.42 9.70 -14.72
CA ARG A 2 -24.16 9.29 -13.52
C ARG A 2 -23.34 8.18 -12.86
N SER A 3 -22.65 8.51 -11.77
CA SER A 3 -22.01 7.55 -10.88
C SER A 3 -23.02 6.43 -10.61
N LYS A 4 -22.76 5.23 -11.15
CA LYS A 4 -23.44 4.04 -10.65
C LYS A 4 -22.95 3.91 -9.22
N ARG A 5 -23.81 4.28 -8.26
CA ARG A 5 -23.49 4.15 -6.84
C ARG A 5 -23.04 2.72 -6.59
N ILE A 6 -21.88 2.56 -5.97
CA ILE A 6 -21.43 1.26 -5.50
C ILE A 6 -22.39 0.79 -4.42
N GLU A 7 -22.68 -0.49 -4.43
CA GLU A 7 -23.56 -1.11 -3.44
C GLU A 7 -22.95 -0.94 -2.04
N PRO A 8 -23.71 -0.45 -1.05
CA PRO A 8 -23.18 -0.21 0.30
C PRO A 8 -22.47 -1.42 0.90
N LYS A 9 -22.96 -2.64 0.60
CA LYS A 9 -22.37 -3.90 1.06
C LYS A 9 -20.93 -4.12 0.59
N VAL A 10 -20.56 -3.61 -0.60
CA VAL A 10 -19.19 -3.69 -1.10
C VAL A 10 -18.26 -2.81 -0.25
N VAL A 11 -18.74 -1.64 0.16
CA VAL A 11 -18.01 -0.74 1.06
C VAL A 11 -17.89 -1.37 2.44
N GLU A 12 -18.98 -1.91 2.99
CA GLU A 12 -19.00 -2.60 4.28
C GLU A 12 -18.02 -3.79 4.30
N TYR A 13 -18.02 -4.61 3.25
CA TYR A 13 -17.07 -5.71 3.05
C TYR A 13 -15.62 -5.24 3.16
N LEU A 14 -15.26 -4.18 2.43
CA LEU A 14 -13.89 -3.64 2.48
C LEU A 14 -13.56 -3.03 3.85
N MET A 15 -14.48 -2.28 4.45
CA MET A 15 -14.29 -1.70 5.78
C MET A 15 -14.06 -2.78 6.84
N GLU A 16 -14.80 -3.89 6.78
CA GLU A 16 -14.60 -5.01 7.69
C GLU A 16 -13.22 -5.67 7.50
N LYS A 17 -12.84 -5.94 6.25
CA LYS A 17 -11.54 -6.57 5.94
C LYS A 17 -10.36 -5.68 6.34
N LEU A 18 -10.46 -4.37 6.11
CA LEU A 18 -9.36 -3.42 6.23
C LEU A 18 -9.33 -2.69 7.58
N ASN A 19 -10.23 -3.00 8.51
CA ASN A 19 -10.30 -2.33 9.83
C ASN A 19 -9.04 -2.47 10.69
N ASN A 20 -8.21 -3.48 10.40
CA ASN A 20 -6.97 -3.77 11.12
C ASN A 20 -5.72 -3.20 10.42
N LEU A 21 -5.90 -2.40 9.37
CA LEU A 21 -4.85 -1.63 8.72
C LEU A 21 -4.82 -0.19 9.25
N TYR A 22 -3.69 0.20 9.83
CA TYR A 22 -3.39 1.58 10.20
C TYR A 22 -2.23 2.10 9.37
N ILE A 23 -2.34 3.32 8.89
CA ILE A 23 -1.34 3.95 8.02
C ILE A 23 -0.90 5.27 8.68
N GLU A 24 0.40 5.52 8.70
CA GLU A 24 0.98 6.82 9.00
C GLU A 24 1.79 7.32 7.80
N VAL A 25 1.51 8.55 7.35
CA VAL A 25 2.15 9.17 6.18
C VAL A 25 3.03 10.32 6.67
N LEU A 26 4.35 10.17 6.51
CA LEU A 26 5.37 11.17 6.87
C LEU A 26 5.34 11.67 8.33
N GLY A 27 4.55 11.03 9.21
CA GLY A 27 4.31 11.49 10.58
C GLY A 27 3.26 12.60 10.71
N ASP A 28 2.80 13.18 9.59
CA ASP A 28 1.83 14.28 9.56
C ASP A 28 0.38 13.78 9.58
N TYR A 29 0.13 12.67 8.90
CA TYR A 29 -1.21 12.09 8.76
C TYR A 29 -1.21 10.66 9.27
N LYS A 30 -2.29 10.27 9.93
CA LYS A 30 -2.49 8.91 10.42
C LYS A 30 -3.95 8.56 10.48
N GLY A 31 -4.28 7.30 10.19
CA GLY A 31 -5.65 6.84 10.19
C GLY A 31 -5.83 5.48 9.52
N SER A 32 -7.08 5.05 9.42
CA SER A 32 -7.48 3.95 8.57
C SER A 32 -7.31 4.29 7.09
N LEU A 33 -7.31 3.26 6.23
CA LEU A 33 -7.21 3.44 4.78
C LEU A 33 -8.29 4.39 4.25
N PHE A 34 -9.55 4.21 4.65
CA PHE A 34 -10.67 5.00 4.14
C PHE A 34 -10.64 6.45 4.60
N GLU A 35 -10.24 6.72 5.85
CA GLU A 35 -10.08 8.10 6.34
C GLU A 35 -9.03 8.85 5.51
N LEU A 36 -7.88 8.23 5.26
CA LEU A 36 -6.80 8.85 4.48
C LEU A 36 -7.11 8.94 2.99
N MET A 37 -7.80 7.94 2.43
CA MET A 37 -8.31 7.94 1.05
C MET A 37 -9.28 9.11 0.83
N HIS A 38 -10.26 9.30 1.71
CA HIS A 38 -11.23 10.39 1.60
C HIS A 38 -10.61 11.78 1.83
N ALA A 39 -9.56 11.86 2.65
CA ALA A 39 -8.80 13.08 2.87
C ALA A 39 -7.71 13.34 1.80
N CYS A 40 -7.61 12.50 0.76
CA CYS A 40 -6.60 12.54 -0.29
C CYS A 40 -5.15 12.59 0.25
N LYS A 41 -4.88 11.82 1.32
CA LYS A 41 -3.55 11.78 1.98
C LYS A 41 -2.68 10.60 1.53
N LEU A 42 -3.14 9.83 0.55
CA LEU A 42 -2.46 8.67 -0.01
C LEU A 42 -1.91 8.93 -1.42
N GLU A 43 -2.09 10.12 -1.99
CA GLU A 43 -1.55 10.47 -3.31
C GLU A 43 -0.03 10.27 -3.33
N GLY A 44 0.47 9.64 -4.40
CA GLY A 44 1.90 9.30 -4.56
C GLY A 44 2.36 8.01 -3.84
N TRP A 45 1.51 7.38 -3.02
CA TRP A 45 1.85 6.17 -2.25
C TRP A 45 1.19 4.89 -2.78
N CYS A 46 0.88 4.83 -4.08
CA CYS A 46 0.06 3.76 -4.66
C CYS A 46 0.69 2.37 -4.50
N TRP A 47 2.00 2.25 -4.65
CA TRP A 47 2.71 0.98 -4.44
C TRP A 47 2.55 0.52 -3.00
N GLN A 48 3.03 1.32 -2.03
CA GLN A 48 3.02 0.97 -0.62
C GLN A 48 1.58 0.72 -0.10
N THR A 49 0.63 1.52 -0.56
CA THR A 49 -0.77 1.44 -0.13
C THR A 49 -1.46 0.18 -0.62
N THR A 50 -1.30 -0.16 -1.90
CA THR A 50 -1.91 -1.39 -2.44
C THR A 50 -1.30 -2.63 -1.81
N GLU A 51 0.03 -2.66 -1.64
CA GLU A 51 0.77 -3.76 -0.99
C GLU A 51 0.40 -3.95 0.48
N SER A 52 0.13 -2.86 1.20
CA SER A 52 -0.25 -2.91 2.62
C SER A 52 -1.71 -3.31 2.82
N ALA A 53 -2.60 -2.93 1.90
CA ALA A 53 -4.03 -3.22 2.02
C ALA A 53 -4.39 -4.63 1.54
N ILE A 54 -3.76 -5.12 0.46
CA ILE A 54 -4.10 -6.41 -0.13
C ILE A 54 -3.91 -7.59 0.86
N VAL A 55 -3.06 -7.44 1.87
CA VAL A 55 -2.77 -8.52 2.83
C VAL A 55 -3.97 -8.95 3.68
N PHE A 56 -5.01 -8.13 3.73
CA PHE A 56 -6.26 -8.45 4.43
C PHE A 56 -7.37 -8.97 3.52
N LEU A 57 -7.17 -8.97 2.20
CA LEU A 57 -8.15 -9.45 1.22
C LEU A 57 -8.01 -10.96 0.98
N ASN A 58 -8.80 -11.56 0.09
CA ASN A 58 -8.73 -12.99 -0.19
C ASN A 58 -7.47 -13.31 -1.01
N ASP A 59 -7.01 -14.55 -0.96
CA ASP A 59 -5.72 -14.96 -1.58
C ASP A 59 -5.71 -14.83 -3.11
N ASP A 60 -6.88 -14.93 -3.74
CA ASP A 60 -7.12 -14.80 -5.18
C ASP A 60 -7.41 -13.35 -5.64
N ASP A 61 -7.64 -12.43 -4.70
CA ASP A 61 -7.61 -11.00 -4.99
C ASP A 61 -6.19 -10.59 -5.40
N TYR A 62 -6.02 -9.47 -6.11
CA TYR A 62 -4.72 -9.15 -6.71
C TYR A 62 -4.51 -7.65 -6.91
N ILE A 63 -3.24 -7.28 -7.02
CA ILE A 63 -2.82 -5.94 -7.42
C ILE A 63 -2.52 -5.96 -8.92
N GLU A 64 -3.01 -4.96 -9.64
CA GLU A 64 -2.55 -4.64 -10.98
C GLU A 64 -1.72 -3.36 -10.97
N ARG A 65 -0.74 -3.32 -11.87
CA ARG A 65 0.14 -2.17 -12.07
C ARG A 65 0.22 -1.88 -13.56
N GLY A 66 0.17 -0.61 -13.92
CA GLY A 66 0.21 -0.22 -15.32
C GLY A 66 -0.06 1.26 -15.55
N ASP A 67 -0.29 1.61 -16.81
CA ASP A 67 -0.55 2.99 -17.21
C ASP A 67 -2.05 3.29 -17.16
N LEU A 68 -2.40 4.40 -16.51
CA LEU A 68 -3.71 5.04 -16.56
C LEU A 68 -3.64 6.28 -17.45
N LYS A 69 -4.68 6.49 -18.26
CA LYS A 69 -4.83 7.67 -19.10
C LYS A 69 -5.79 8.66 -18.42
N PHE A 70 -5.30 9.86 -18.11
CA PHE A 70 -6.13 10.95 -17.57
C PHE A 70 -6.58 11.95 -18.65
N GLY A 71 -5.90 11.98 -19.79
CA GLY A 71 -6.19 12.87 -20.91
C GLY A 71 -5.02 12.92 -21.89
N GLU A 72 -5.11 13.79 -22.90
CA GLU A 72 -4.05 13.94 -23.91
C GLU A 72 -2.73 14.43 -23.33
N ILE A 73 -2.79 15.26 -22.28
CA ILE A 73 -1.61 15.82 -21.61
C ILE A 73 -0.91 14.78 -20.72
N THR A 74 -1.68 13.91 -20.09
CA THR A 74 -1.16 12.82 -19.23
C THR A 74 -1.64 11.48 -19.78
N PRO A 75 -1.06 11.04 -20.91
CA PRO A 75 -1.52 9.84 -21.60
C PRO A 75 -1.09 8.56 -20.89
N LYS A 76 -0.07 8.64 -20.03
CA LYS A 76 0.50 7.52 -19.27
C LYS A 76 0.87 7.97 -17.87
N TYR A 77 0.03 7.61 -16.91
CA TYR A 77 0.30 7.74 -15.48
C TYR A 77 0.49 6.35 -14.90
N TYR A 78 1.73 6.01 -14.57
CA TYR A 78 2.07 4.69 -14.05
C TYR A 78 1.58 4.56 -12.60
N HIS A 79 0.71 3.57 -12.33
CA HIS A 79 -0.05 3.45 -11.09
C HIS A 79 -0.25 2.01 -10.62
N SER A 80 -0.76 1.86 -9.39
CA SER A 80 -1.12 0.58 -8.75
C SER A 80 -2.55 0.64 -8.21
N TRP A 81 -3.34 -0.41 -8.42
CA TRP A 81 -4.69 -0.54 -7.86
C TRP A 81 -4.99 -1.97 -7.44
N ILE A 82 -5.92 -2.14 -6.51
CA ILE A 82 -6.37 -3.45 -6.03
C ILE A 82 -7.59 -3.88 -6.84
N CYS A 83 -7.57 -5.10 -7.34
CA CYS A 83 -8.73 -5.80 -7.88
C CYS A 83 -9.19 -6.87 -6.89
N PHE A 84 -10.49 -6.94 -6.63
CA PHE A 84 -11.05 -7.93 -5.71
C PHE A 84 -12.44 -8.40 -6.15
N LYS A 85 -12.83 -9.59 -5.69
CA LYS A 85 -14.16 -10.16 -5.99
C LYS A 85 -15.12 -10.00 -4.82
N TYR A 86 -16.36 -9.59 -5.13
CA TYR A 86 -17.49 -9.60 -4.19
C TYR A 86 -18.74 -10.06 -4.93
N ASP A 87 -19.44 -11.09 -4.41
CA ASP A 87 -20.62 -11.71 -5.04
C ASP A 87 -20.44 -11.97 -6.55
N ASP A 88 -19.32 -12.62 -6.88
CA ASP A 88 -18.90 -12.95 -8.25
C ASP A 88 -18.64 -11.77 -9.21
N VAL A 89 -18.71 -10.54 -8.72
CA VAL A 89 -18.40 -9.32 -9.47
C VAL A 89 -17.01 -8.82 -9.09
N GLU A 90 -16.23 -8.38 -10.09
CA GLU A 90 -14.89 -7.85 -9.89
C GLU A 90 -14.92 -6.31 -9.76
N TYR A 91 -14.28 -5.83 -8.69
CA TYR A 91 -14.21 -4.42 -8.32
C TYR A 91 -12.76 -3.96 -8.27
N VAL A 92 -12.58 -2.65 -8.40
CA VAL A 92 -11.31 -1.96 -8.20
C VAL A 92 -11.44 -1.04 -6.98
N LEU A 93 -10.52 -1.20 -6.03
CA LEU A 93 -10.23 -0.24 -4.98
C LEU A 93 -8.92 0.47 -5.31
N ASP A 94 -8.98 1.78 -5.47
CA ASP A 94 -7.82 2.64 -5.70
C ASP A 94 -7.81 3.76 -4.65
N PRO A 95 -7.14 3.52 -3.51
CA PRO A 95 -7.14 4.46 -2.39
C PRO A 95 -6.40 5.77 -2.71
N CYS A 96 -5.47 5.73 -3.66
CA CYS A 96 -4.62 6.86 -3.99
C CYS A 96 -5.27 7.82 -4.99
N LEU A 97 -6.27 7.35 -5.74
CA LEU A 97 -7.14 8.20 -6.56
C LEU A 97 -8.53 8.43 -5.93
N ASN A 98 -8.78 7.91 -4.73
CA ASN A 98 -10.10 7.94 -4.06
C ASN A 98 -11.20 7.31 -4.93
N PHE A 99 -10.90 6.17 -5.56
CA PHE A 99 -11.84 5.41 -6.40
C PHE A 99 -12.22 4.06 -5.78
N LEU A 100 -13.50 3.73 -5.89
CA LEU A 100 -14.06 2.40 -5.70
C LEU A 100 -15.12 2.19 -6.77
N CYS A 101 -14.93 1.23 -7.67
CA CYS A 101 -15.87 0.98 -8.77
C CYS A 101 -15.79 -0.46 -9.30
N LYS A 102 -16.68 -0.84 -10.22
CA LYS A 102 -16.55 -2.11 -10.95
C LYS A 102 -15.33 -2.03 -11.87
N LYS A 103 -14.62 -3.15 -12.05
CA LYS A 103 -13.41 -3.18 -12.88
C LYS A 103 -13.65 -2.69 -14.31
N ASP A 104 -14.74 -3.11 -14.93
CA ASP A 104 -15.13 -2.67 -16.29
C ASP A 104 -15.29 -1.15 -16.39
N ASP A 105 -15.82 -0.51 -15.35
CA ASP A 105 -16.00 0.94 -15.33
C ASP A 105 -14.63 1.62 -15.16
N TYR A 106 -13.75 1.10 -14.28
CA TYR A 106 -12.37 1.58 -14.12
C TYR A 106 -11.59 1.53 -15.44
N SER A 107 -11.62 0.39 -16.13
CA SER A 107 -10.95 0.19 -17.43
C SER A 107 -11.44 1.14 -18.52
N LYS A 108 -12.73 1.51 -18.51
CA LYS A 108 -13.30 2.48 -19.46
C LYS A 108 -12.94 3.92 -19.12
N ILE A 109 -12.87 4.25 -17.83
CA ILE A 109 -12.55 5.61 -17.37
C ILE A 109 -11.08 5.93 -17.67
N PHE A 110 -10.18 4.99 -17.38
CA PHE A 110 -8.74 5.22 -17.44
C PHE A 110 -8.03 4.61 -18.65
N GLU A 111 -8.74 3.91 -19.54
CA GLU A 111 -8.16 3.21 -20.71
C GLU A 111 -6.91 2.40 -20.31
N VAL A 112 -7.08 1.54 -19.31
CA VAL A 112 -5.99 0.89 -18.57
C VAL A 112 -5.11 0.02 -19.46
N ASP A 113 -3.78 0.18 -19.33
CA ASP A 113 -2.76 -0.68 -19.95
C ASP A 113 -1.95 -1.40 -18.86
N VAL A 114 -2.34 -2.64 -18.54
CA VAL A 114 -1.76 -3.45 -17.47
C VAL A 114 -0.36 -3.93 -17.86
N LYS A 115 0.63 -3.69 -16.98
CA LYS A 115 2.02 -4.12 -17.12
C LYS A 115 2.41 -5.29 -16.23
N GLY A 116 1.70 -5.48 -15.12
CA GLY A 116 1.89 -6.65 -14.30
C GLY A 116 0.82 -6.83 -13.25
N ARG A 117 0.86 -8.01 -12.63
CA ARG A 117 -0.10 -8.47 -11.65
C ARG A 117 0.62 -9.27 -10.57
N VAL A 118 0.17 -9.12 -9.32
CA VAL A 118 0.61 -9.96 -8.20
C VAL A 118 -0.59 -10.34 -7.34
N SER A 119 -0.64 -11.59 -6.87
CA SER A 119 -1.73 -12.06 -6.02
C SER A 119 -1.59 -11.55 -4.59
N ALA A 120 -2.71 -11.42 -3.89
CA ALA A 120 -2.73 -11.11 -2.47
C ALA A 120 -1.95 -12.15 -1.66
N LYS A 121 -2.05 -13.43 -2.05
CA LYS A 121 -1.29 -14.52 -1.43
C LYS A 121 0.22 -14.27 -1.48
N ASP A 122 0.75 -13.97 -2.66
CA ASP A 122 2.20 -13.75 -2.83
C ASP A 122 2.68 -12.54 -2.01
N VAL A 123 1.87 -11.47 -1.94
CA VAL A 123 2.17 -10.29 -1.13
C VAL A 123 2.17 -10.62 0.36
N LYS A 124 1.17 -11.37 0.85
CA LYS A 124 1.13 -11.80 2.25
C LYS A 124 2.35 -12.63 2.61
N GLU A 125 2.64 -13.67 1.84
CA GLU A 125 3.73 -14.59 2.13
C GLU A 125 5.08 -13.86 2.14
N GLU A 126 5.32 -12.99 1.15
CA GLU A 126 6.56 -12.24 1.05
C GLU A 126 6.69 -11.18 2.15
N LEU A 127 5.60 -10.47 2.50
CA LEU A 127 5.62 -9.49 3.60
C LEU A 127 5.90 -10.17 4.94
N ILE A 128 5.20 -11.27 5.23
CA ILE A 128 5.38 -12.04 6.46
C ILE A 128 6.83 -12.55 6.53
N ARG A 129 7.37 -13.07 5.42
CA ARG A 129 8.75 -13.51 5.34
C ARG A 129 9.71 -12.37 5.69
N GLN A 130 9.57 -11.19 5.09
CA GLN A 130 10.47 -10.07 5.37
C GLN A 130 10.35 -9.52 6.79
N ILE A 131 9.15 -9.50 7.38
CA ILE A 131 8.92 -9.02 8.76
C ILE A 131 9.47 -10.01 9.79
N THR A 132 9.33 -11.32 9.55
CA THR A 132 9.72 -12.36 10.52
C THR A 132 11.15 -12.86 10.37
N THR A 133 11.79 -12.61 9.23
CA THR A 133 13.20 -13.00 9.03
C THR A 133 14.10 -12.16 9.94
N PRO A 134 14.92 -12.78 10.81
CA PRO A 134 15.88 -12.07 11.63
C PRO A 134 16.82 -11.24 10.75
N LYS A 135 16.79 -9.91 10.88
CA LYS A 135 17.72 -9.03 10.18
C LYS A 135 19.03 -8.98 10.96
N LYS A 136 20.14 -9.28 10.28
CA LYS A 136 21.46 -8.89 10.79
C LYS A 136 21.50 -7.35 10.84
N GLU A 137 22.20 -6.78 11.81
CA GLU A 137 22.42 -5.33 11.87
C GLU A 137 22.96 -4.84 10.51
N ASP A 138 22.16 -4.02 9.81
CA ASP A 138 22.54 -3.44 8.54
C ASP A 138 23.42 -2.21 8.80
N ASN A 139 24.72 -2.46 8.89
CA ASN A 139 25.73 -1.42 9.07
C ASN A 139 26.21 -0.79 7.75
N SER A 140 25.45 -0.98 6.66
CA SER A 140 25.80 -0.47 5.33
C SER A 140 25.88 1.06 5.29
N ARG A 141 26.64 1.58 4.31
CA ARG A 141 26.77 3.02 4.08
C ARG A 141 25.42 3.66 3.73
N ALA A 142 24.56 2.94 3.03
CA ALA A 142 23.21 3.40 2.68
C ALA A 142 22.33 3.55 3.91
N HIS A 143 22.31 2.55 4.80
CA HIS A 143 21.59 2.61 6.07
C HIS A 143 22.03 3.81 6.92
N LYS A 144 23.36 4.01 7.07
CA LYS A 144 23.92 5.16 7.81
C LYS A 144 23.58 6.52 7.18
N SER A 145 23.53 6.59 5.84
CA SER A 145 23.12 7.81 5.14
C SER A 145 21.64 8.11 5.35
N PHE A 146 20.77 7.10 5.30
CA PHE A 146 19.34 7.24 5.55
C PHE A 146 19.05 7.65 7.01
N GLU A 147 19.71 7.04 7.99
CA GLU A 147 19.61 7.47 9.39
C GLU A 147 20.03 8.94 9.56
N ARG A 148 21.09 9.38 8.87
CA ARG A 148 21.53 10.77 8.90
C ARG A 148 20.50 11.72 8.28
N PHE A 149 19.90 11.33 7.17
CA PHE A 149 18.83 12.08 6.54
C PHE A 149 17.62 12.23 7.47
N LEU A 150 17.16 11.13 8.09
CA LEU A 150 16.06 11.18 9.06
C LEU A 150 16.39 12.05 10.28
N LYS A 151 17.61 11.97 10.81
CA LYS A 151 18.07 12.86 11.89
C LYS A 151 18.00 14.32 11.48
N GLN A 152 18.41 14.63 10.25
CA GLN A 152 18.39 16.00 9.73
C GLN A 152 16.95 16.52 9.53
N GLN A 153 16.03 15.66 9.07
CA GLN A 153 14.63 16.04 8.86
C GLN A 153 13.85 16.17 10.17
N LEU A 154 14.08 15.27 11.13
CA LEU A 154 13.28 15.16 12.36
C LEU A 154 13.86 15.92 13.55
N GLY A 155 15.15 16.31 13.50
CA GLY A 155 15.82 17.05 14.57
C GLY A 155 15.65 16.39 15.94
N ASP A 156 15.25 17.17 16.94
CA ASP A 156 15.03 16.72 18.33
C ASP A 156 13.94 15.64 18.46
N SER A 157 13.07 15.52 17.47
CA SER A 157 12.05 14.46 17.44
C SER A 157 12.60 13.10 17.02
N TYR A 158 13.85 13.02 16.56
CA TYR A 158 14.45 11.79 16.04
C TYR A 158 14.55 10.68 17.11
N GLU A 159 14.97 10.97 18.33
CA GLU A 159 15.10 9.92 19.36
C GLU A 159 13.74 9.37 19.78
N LYS A 160 12.73 10.25 19.92
CA LYS A 160 11.33 9.85 20.16
C LYS A 160 10.76 9.06 18.99
N TYR A 161 11.13 9.42 17.76
CA TYR A 161 10.81 8.67 16.55
C TYR A 161 11.46 7.28 16.60
N LYS A 162 12.77 7.19 16.88
CA LYS A 162 13.51 5.92 16.96
C LYS A 162 12.93 4.98 18.02
N GLU A 163 12.59 5.50 19.19
CA GLU A 163 11.96 4.75 20.28
C GLU A 163 10.58 4.19 19.87
N LYS A 164 9.74 5.01 19.22
CA LYS A 164 8.45 4.54 18.66
C LYS A 164 8.62 3.43 17.61
N LYS A 165 9.77 3.39 16.95
CA LYS A 165 10.07 2.55 15.78
C LYS A 165 10.91 1.33 16.09
N GLN A 166 11.23 1.07 17.36
CA GLN A 166 12.13 -0.01 17.79
C GLN A 166 11.68 -1.42 17.34
N ASN A 167 10.40 -1.61 17.02
CA ASN A 167 9.82 -2.87 16.55
C ASN A 167 9.32 -2.81 15.09
N GLU A 168 9.74 -1.79 14.34
CA GLU A 168 9.40 -1.64 12.94
C GLU A 168 10.41 -2.35 12.05
N VAL A 169 9.92 -3.04 11.03
CA VAL A 169 10.74 -3.64 9.98
C VAL A 169 10.56 -2.83 8.70
N ILE A 170 11.64 -2.20 8.23
CA ILE A 170 11.66 -1.59 6.89
C ILE A 170 11.67 -2.71 5.85
N VAL A 171 10.70 -2.71 4.96
CA VAL A 171 10.56 -3.74 3.92
C VAL A 171 10.97 -3.13 2.60
N HIS A 172 11.85 -3.82 1.88
CA HIS A 172 12.38 -3.34 0.60
C HIS A 172 11.84 -4.19 -0.55
N GLY A 173 11.47 -3.47 -1.60
CA GLY A 173 10.92 -4.02 -2.83
C GLY A 173 11.87 -4.03 -4.00
N PRO A 174 11.88 -5.08 -4.83
CA PRO A 174 12.56 -5.02 -6.13
C PRO A 174 11.85 -4.06 -7.10
N GLU A 175 12.57 -3.63 -8.13
CA GLU A 175 12.04 -2.88 -9.27
C GLU A 175 11.50 -3.82 -10.37
N ASN A 176 10.73 -4.85 -9.98
CA ASN A 176 10.07 -5.75 -10.91
C ASN A 176 8.56 -5.72 -10.72
N VAL A 177 7.84 -5.28 -11.75
CA VAL A 177 6.40 -5.02 -11.73
C VAL A 177 5.56 -6.29 -11.52
N ASN A 178 6.14 -7.48 -11.67
CA ASN A 178 5.47 -8.76 -11.44
C ASN A 178 5.85 -9.42 -10.10
N THR A 179 6.51 -8.67 -9.21
CA THR A 179 6.89 -9.19 -7.90
C THR A 179 6.11 -8.50 -6.77
N PRO A 180 5.93 -9.18 -5.63
CA PRO A 180 5.37 -8.57 -4.44
C PRO A 180 6.22 -7.42 -3.91
N LEU A 181 5.58 -6.51 -3.17
CA LEU A 181 6.24 -5.40 -2.50
C LEU A 181 7.01 -4.52 -3.49
N TYR A 182 6.47 -4.26 -4.68
CA TYR A 182 7.16 -3.51 -5.75
C TYR A 182 7.55 -2.10 -5.28
N ARG A 183 8.85 -1.76 -5.41
CA ARG A 183 9.43 -0.47 -4.97
C ARG A 183 9.03 -0.08 -3.53
N ASN A 184 8.74 -1.07 -2.69
CA ASN A 184 8.38 -0.83 -1.31
C ASN A 184 9.61 -0.35 -0.53
N GLY A 185 9.38 0.57 0.40
CA GLY A 185 10.36 1.04 1.37
C GLY A 185 9.67 1.58 2.62
N ALA A 186 8.46 1.07 2.88
CA ALA A 186 7.70 1.45 4.05
C ALA A 186 8.15 0.65 5.26
N GLY A 187 7.89 1.22 6.43
CA GLY A 187 8.10 0.57 7.71
C GLY A 187 6.86 -0.16 8.18
N TYR A 188 7.00 -1.42 8.60
CA TYR A 188 5.88 -2.25 9.02
C TYR A 188 6.01 -2.69 10.48
N LYS A 189 4.90 -2.64 11.20
CA LYS A 189 4.71 -3.28 12.49
C LYS A 189 3.48 -4.17 12.41
N ALA A 190 3.67 -5.47 12.62
CA ALA A 190 2.60 -6.45 12.49
C ALA A 190 2.35 -7.18 13.81
N GLU A 191 1.08 -7.43 14.11
CA GLU A 191 0.66 -8.41 15.11
C GLU A 191 0.21 -9.68 14.39
N PHE A 192 0.65 -10.84 14.87
CA PHE A 192 0.35 -12.13 14.24
C PHE A 192 -0.61 -12.97 15.08
N THR A 193 -1.41 -13.80 14.42
CA THR A 193 -2.19 -14.88 15.03
C THR A 193 -2.21 -16.05 14.06
N ASP A 194 -1.81 -17.23 14.53
CA ASP A 194 -1.71 -18.46 13.72
C ASP A 194 -0.91 -18.28 12.42
N GLY A 195 0.19 -17.54 12.48
CA GLY A 195 1.06 -17.27 11.33
C GLY A 195 0.51 -16.25 10.32
N LYS A 196 -0.65 -15.65 10.58
CA LYS A 196 -1.28 -14.63 9.73
C LYS A 196 -1.20 -13.25 10.37
N ILE A 197 -1.15 -12.21 9.53
CA ILE A 197 -1.22 -10.81 9.99
C ILE A 197 -2.63 -10.55 10.52
N LYS A 198 -2.73 -10.24 11.81
CA LYS A 198 -3.97 -9.85 12.47
C LYS A 198 -4.16 -8.33 12.46
N LYS A 199 -3.08 -7.59 12.69
CA LYS A 199 -3.05 -6.11 12.58
C LYS A 199 -1.76 -5.67 11.90
N LEU A 200 -1.88 -4.61 11.12
CA LEU A 200 -0.75 -4.01 10.43
C LEU A 200 -0.76 -2.50 10.65
N THR A 201 0.35 -1.98 11.14
CA THR A 201 0.65 -0.56 11.06
C THR A 201 1.75 -0.36 10.04
N VAL A 202 1.49 0.45 9.02
CA VAL A 202 2.46 0.80 7.99
C VAL A 202 2.80 2.28 8.06
N HIS A 203 4.06 2.60 7.80
CA HIS A 203 4.60 3.94 7.87
C HIS A 203 5.29 4.29 6.56
N TYR A 204 4.79 5.32 5.90
CA TYR A 204 5.33 5.80 4.64
C TYR A 204 6.37 6.88 4.92
N TYR A 205 7.58 6.63 4.41
CA TYR A 205 8.71 7.54 4.49
C TYR A 205 8.91 8.22 3.15
N TYR A 206 9.44 9.44 3.19
CA TYR A 206 9.97 10.06 1.98
C TYR A 206 11.14 9.19 1.52
N ILE A 207 10.89 8.39 0.48
CA ILE A 207 11.94 7.69 -0.23
C ILE A 207 12.18 8.58 -1.44
N ASP A 208 13.26 9.36 -1.40
CA ASP A 208 13.78 10.00 -2.60
C ASP A 208 13.86 8.92 -3.69
N CYS A 209 13.03 9.10 -4.72
CA CYS A 209 13.15 8.36 -5.98
C CYS A 209 14.05 9.16 -6.91
#